data_AF-A0A8S3IT11-F1
#
_entry.id   AF-A0A8S3IT11-F1
#
_cell.length_a   1.000
_cell.length_b   1.000
_cell.length_c   1.000
_cell.angle_alpha   90.00
_cell.angle_beta   90.00
_cell.angle_gamma   90.00
#
_symmetry.space_group_name_H-M   'P 1'
#
loop_
_entity.id
_entity.type
_entity.pdbx_description
1 polymer ?
#
loop_
_entity_poly.entity_id
_entity_poly.type
_entity_poly.pdbx_seq_one_letter_code
_entity_poly.pdbx_strand_id
1 'polypeptide(L)'
;MSCFLNSLADIVRLKGFHKYRGDLDIKDDLHGDESYYTKYKNHEIMFNVAPKIPSTKANGQCIERKSLVGNAFICIVFQESDAEFIPDYISGKVTQIYITVKPHTIDEDLYYKIGIWHRNDFTSTVEPSGGIYKYDESFRDYFLTLLLNSLTAATESPSLRFRVAEQRQRLRQEEFKRLLQNLSIGQILDTTSEAENTNSHLLQRVNSRSGSIISIATQSTTESIGSSSGRISPVSTKKRRISKIFGVFT
;
A
#
# COMPACT_ATOMS: atom_id res chain seq x y z
N MET A 1 18.91 14.12 -1.35
CA MET A 1 17.71 13.26 -1.21
C MET A 1 16.44 13.80 -1.89
N SER A 2 16.05 15.07 -1.72
CA SER A 2 14.72 15.56 -2.17
C SER A 2 14.47 15.46 -3.68
N CYS A 3 15.44 15.79 -4.54
CA CYS A 3 15.29 15.66 -6.00
C CYS A 3 14.99 14.22 -6.45
N PHE A 4 15.58 13.25 -5.77
CA PHE A 4 15.32 11.82 -6.00
C PHE A 4 13.91 11.44 -5.59
N LEU A 5 13.43 11.86 -4.41
CA LEU A 5 12.06 11.53 -3.99
C LEU A 5 11.01 12.21 -4.86
N ASN A 6 11.25 13.46 -5.25
CA ASN A 6 10.38 14.23 -6.15
C ASN A 6 10.25 13.59 -7.54
N SER A 7 11.26 12.86 -8.04
CA SER A 7 11.11 12.16 -9.32
C SER A 7 10.27 10.89 -9.22
N LEU A 8 10.08 10.35 -8.01
CA LEU A 8 9.31 9.12 -7.80
C LEU A 8 7.85 9.39 -7.44
N ALA A 9 7.61 10.45 -6.66
CA ALA A 9 6.35 10.65 -5.95
C ALA A 9 6.08 12.12 -5.63
N ASP A 10 4.79 12.40 -5.42
CA ASP A 10 4.32 13.71 -5.01
C ASP A 10 4.35 13.83 -3.49
N ILE A 11 4.65 15.03 -2.98
CA ILE A 11 4.52 15.34 -1.57
C ILE A 11 3.02 15.43 -1.23
N VAL A 12 2.60 14.76 -0.15
CA VAL A 12 1.22 14.75 0.33
C VAL A 12 1.16 15.07 1.82
N ARG A 13 0.17 15.87 2.22
CA ARG A 13 -0.20 16.09 3.63
C ARG A 13 -0.75 14.80 4.23
N LEU A 14 -0.27 14.44 5.42
CA LEU A 14 -0.71 13.22 6.11
C LEU A 14 -2.07 13.41 6.81
N LYS A 15 -2.28 14.52 7.51
CA LYS A 15 -3.57 14.83 8.13
C LYS A 15 -4.72 14.79 7.13
N GLY A 16 -5.70 13.94 7.37
CA GLY A 16 -6.87 13.79 6.49
C GLY A 16 -6.59 13.07 5.16
N PHE A 17 -5.42 12.44 5.00
CA PHE A 17 -5.11 11.66 3.80
C PHE A 17 -5.99 10.41 3.69
N HIS A 18 -6.74 10.29 2.60
CA HIS A 18 -7.77 9.26 2.42
C HIS A 18 -7.35 8.09 1.51
N LYS A 19 -6.15 8.17 0.92
CA LYS A 19 -5.60 7.09 0.07
C LYS A 19 -4.75 6.13 0.91
N TYR A 20 -3.99 5.24 0.26
CA TYR A 20 -3.13 4.30 0.98
C TYR A 20 -2.03 5.00 1.78
N ARG A 21 -2.06 4.84 3.12
CA ARG A 21 -1.24 5.61 4.07
C ARG A 21 0.06 4.95 4.54
N GLY A 22 0.38 3.73 4.11
CA GLY A 22 1.68 3.11 4.45
C GLY A 22 2.00 2.96 5.94
N ASP A 23 0.98 2.81 6.79
CA ASP A 23 1.05 2.82 8.26
C ASP A 23 1.42 4.17 8.91
N LEU A 24 1.47 5.24 8.12
CA LEU A 24 1.60 6.60 8.64
C LEU A 24 0.30 7.04 9.34
N ASP A 25 0.48 7.91 10.33
CA ASP A 25 -0.65 8.48 11.06
C ASP A 25 -1.26 9.57 10.20
N ILE A 26 -2.60 9.65 10.20
CA ILE A 26 -3.37 10.59 9.38
C ILE A 26 -4.31 11.46 10.23
N LYS A 27 -4.27 11.31 11.56
CA LYS A 27 -5.18 11.97 12.49
C LYS A 27 -4.48 13.09 13.27
N ASP A 28 -3.36 12.75 13.88
CA ASP A 28 -2.74 13.52 14.95
C ASP A 28 -1.30 13.96 14.59
N ASP A 29 -0.90 13.81 13.32
CA ASP A 29 0.43 14.18 12.77
C ASP A 29 1.61 13.52 13.50
N LEU A 30 1.38 12.35 14.15
CA LEU A 30 2.41 11.67 14.94
C LEU A 30 3.63 11.27 14.10
N HIS A 31 3.42 11.00 12.82
CA HIS A 31 4.47 10.56 11.88
C HIS A 31 4.97 11.68 10.97
N GLY A 32 4.74 12.93 11.38
CA GLY A 32 5.13 14.12 10.65
C GLY A 32 3.98 14.68 9.81
N ASP A 33 4.26 15.80 9.16
CA ASP A 33 3.20 16.54 8.48
C ASP A 33 2.93 16.06 7.06
N GLU A 34 3.97 15.56 6.40
CA GLU A 34 3.95 15.22 4.99
C GLU A 34 4.73 13.94 4.73
N SER A 35 4.40 13.30 3.63
CA SER A 35 5.18 12.18 3.09
C SER A 35 5.16 12.19 1.57
N TYR A 36 5.76 11.18 0.94
CA TYR A 36 5.75 11.00 -0.50
C TYR A 36 4.82 9.86 -0.88
N TYR A 37 3.92 10.14 -1.82
CA TYR A 37 2.93 9.18 -2.32
C TYR A 37 2.90 9.17 -3.84
N THR A 38 2.70 7.99 -4.43
CA THR A 38 2.53 7.84 -5.87
C THR A 38 1.60 6.69 -6.20
N LYS A 39 1.00 6.73 -7.40
CA LYS A 39 0.31 5.59 -7.98
C LYS A 39 1.07 5.15 -9.22
N TYR A 40 1.40 3.87 -9.29
CA TYR A 40 2.19 3.32 -10.38
C TYR A 40 1.77 1.89 -10.74
N LYS A 41 1.48 1.63 -12.02
CA LYS A 41 1.00 0.32 -12.52
C LYS A 41 -0.11 -0.29 -11.62
N ASN A 42 -1.11 0.51 -11.26
CA ASN A 42 -2.22 0.16 -10.34
C ASN A 42 -1.85 -0.14 -8.88
N HIS A 43 -0.62 0.12 -8.46
CA HIS A 43 -0.18 0.04 -7.08
C HIS A 43 -0.15 1.45 -6.46
N GLU A 44 -0.65 1.56 -5.24
CA GLU A 44 -0.47 2.75 -4.41
C GLU A 44 0.78 2.57 -3.58
N ILE A 45 1.69 3.55 -3.61
CA ILE A 45 2.98 3.49 -2.94
C ILE A 45 3.08 4.69 -2.00
N MET A 46 3.34 4.41 -0.73
CA MET A 46 3.65 5.41 0.29
C MET A 46 5.09 5.17 0.78
N PHE A 47 5.91 6.21 0.79
CA PHE A 47 7.29 6.14 1.23
C PHE A 47 7.39 6.56 2.70
N ASN A 48 7.90 5.70 3.57
CA ASN A 48 8.13 6.05 4.97
C ASN A 48 9.52 6.69 5.09
N VAL A 49 9.61 8.02 4.98
CA VAL A 49 10.87 8.76 4.92
C VAL A 49 11.37 9.10 6.32
N ALA A 50 12.46 8.46 6.77
CA ALA A 50 12.97 8.60 8.14
C ALA A 50 13.20 10.06 8.59
N PRO A 51 13.81 10.94 7.77
CA PRO A 51 13.94 12.36 8.12
C PRO A 51 12.63 13.12 8.30
N LYS A 52 11.53 12.70 7.65
CA LYS A 52 10.21 13.34 7.78
C LYS A 52 9.40 12.83 8.99
N ILE A 53 9.80 11.71 9.58
CA ILE A 53 9.16 11.15 10.78
C ILE A 53 9.82 11.77 12.03
N PRO A 54 9.05 12.44 12.91
CA PRO A 54 9.55 13.01 14.16
C PRO A 54 10.36 12.00 14.97
N SER A 55 11.47 12.46 15.53
CA SER A 55 12.29 11.66 16.45
C SER A 55 12.00 12.12 17.87
N THR A 56 11.07 11.44 18.53
CA THR A 56 10.97 11.56 19.99
C THR A 56 12.05 10.66 20.58
N LYS A 57 13.11 11.28 21.14
CA LYS A 57 14.19 10.57 21.83
C LYS A 57 13.73 10.09 23.21
N ALA A 58 12.77 9.16 23.28
CA ALA A 58 12.54 8.41 24.50
C ALA A 58 13.66 7.36 24.62
N ASN A 59 14.50 7.47 25.65
CA ASN A 59 15.59 6.52 25.96
C ASN A 59 16.68 6.37 24.88
N GLY A 60 17.01 7.44 24.15
CA GLY A 60 18.07 7.43 23.13
C GLY A 60 17.75 6.61 21.86
N GLN A 61 16.57 5.99 21.79
CA GLN A 61 16.10 5.25 20.60
C GLN A 61 14.92 5.97 19.95
N CYS A 62 14.94 6.02 18.62
CA CYS A 62 13.83 6.57 17.82
C CYS A 62 12.83 5.46 17.51
N ILE A 63 12.10 4.96 18.52
CA ILE A 63 11.27 3.74 18.41
C ILE A 63 10.27 3.82 17.25
N GLU A 64 9.56 4.94 17.10
CA GLU A 64 8.57 5.13 16.02
C GLU A 64 9.22 5.10 14.63
N ARG A 65 10.29 5.89 14.43
CA ARG A 65 11.09 5.87 13.20
C ARG A 65 11.64 4.47 12.91
N LYS A 66 12.15 3.76 13.92
CA LYS A 66 12.66 2.38 13.78
C LYS A 66 11.53 1.39 13.45
N SER A 67 10.34 1.58 14.02
CA SER A 67 9.17 0.73 13.77
C SER A 67 8.61 0.89 12.36
N LEU A 68 8.60 2.12 11.84
CA LEU A 68 8.07 2.46 10.52
C LEU A 68 9.05 2.17 9.38
N VAL A 69 10.32 2.54 9.56
CA VAL A 69 11.34 2.48 8.50
C VAL A 69 12.18 1.22 8.62
N GLY A 70 12.54 0.81 9.85
CA GLY A 70 13.32 -0.39 10.12
C GLY A 70 12.56 -1.71 10.00
N ASN A 71 11.22 -1.68 9.85
CA ASN A 71 10.42 -2.89 9.58
C ASN A 71 9.73 -2.84 8.21
N ALA A 72 10.37 -2.25 7.20
CA ALA A 72 9.93 -2.37 5.82
C ALA A 72 10.48 -3.66 5.19
N PHE A 73 9.78 -4.24 4.21
CA PHE A 73 10.34 -5.36 3.42
C PHE A 73 11.51 -4.90 2.54
N ILE A 74 11.41 -3.67 2.03
CA ILE A 74 12.44 -3.02 1.22
C ILE A 74 12.86 -1.73 1.91
N CYS A 75 14.17 -1.55 2.02
CA CYS A 75 14.78 -0.37 2.61
C CYS A 75 15.60 0.36 1.56
N ILE A 76 15.23 1.59 1.22
CA ILE A 76 15.99 2.48 0.35
C ILE A 76 16.97 3.26 1.23
N VAL A 77 18.25 3.25 0.89
CA VAL A 77 19.30 3.95 1.61
C VAL A 77 19.89 5.00 0.69
N PHE A 78 19.56 6.27 0.91
CA PHE A 78 20.10 7.38 0.14
C PHE A 78 21.45 7.82 0.73
N GLN A 79 22.54 7.45 0.07
CA GLN A 79 23.89 7.71 0.56
C GLN A 79 24.35 9.11 0.13
N GLU A 80 24.42 10.05 1.08
CA GLU A 80 25.00 11.38 0.83
C GLU A 80 26.52 11.41 0.95
N SER A 81 27.11 10.43 1.64
CA SER A 81 28.56 10.29 1.81
C SER A 81 29.13 9.15 0.97
N ASP A 82 30.46 9.13 0.85
CA ASP A 82 31.18 8.02 0.21
C ASP A 82 31.29 6.77 1.09
N ALA A 83 30.78 6.80 2.32
CA ALA A 83 30.82 5.66 3.21
C ALA A 83 30.04 4.47 2.63
N GLU A 84 30.66 3.29 2.70
CA GLU A 84 30.02 2.06 2.27
C GLU A 84 28.85 1.72 3.18
N PHE A 85 27.72 1.35 2.57
CA PHE A 85 26.56 0.90 3.32
C PHE A 85 26.77 -0.56 3.75
N ILE A 86 26.73 -0.79 5.07
CA ILE A 86 26.75 -2.13 5.65
C ILE A 86 25.33 -2.46 6.14
N PRO A 87 24.64 -3.47 5.57
CA PRO A 87 23.27 -3.85 5.94
C PRO A 87 23.05 -4.05 7.45
N ASP A 88 24.07 -4.54 8.17
CA ASP A 88 24.00 -4.82 9.61
C ASP A 88 23.79 -3.58 10.47
N TYR A 89 24.11 -2.37 9.96
CA TYR A 89 23.86 -1.12 10.67
C TYR A 89 22.36 -0.79 10.76
N ILE A 90 21.55 -1.29 9.84
CA ILE A 90 20.10 -1.14 9.87
C ILE A 90 19.49 -2.48 10.30
N SER A 91 19.33 -2.68 11.61
CA SER A 91 18.78 -3.91 12.18
C SER A 91 17.26 -4.03 12.00
N GLY A 92 16.82 -4.24 10.77
CA GLY A 92 15.42 -4.53 10.44
C GLY A 92 15.10 -6.02 10.53
N LYS A 93 14.10 -6.40 11.35
CA LYS A 93 13.71 -7.81 11.53
C LYS A 93 13.00 -8.40 10.31
N VAL A 94 12.49 -7.57 9.40
CA VAL A 94 11.77 -8.00 8.18
C VAL A 94 12.42 -7.54 6.89
N THR A 95 13.40 -6.65 6.96
CA THR A 95 14.03 -6.11 5.76
C THR A 95 14.77 -7.23 5.04
N GLN A 96 14.33 -7.53 3.82
CA GLN A 96 14.95 -8.55 2.99
C GLN A 96 15.90 -7.94 1.98
N ILE A 97 15.53 -6.77 1.45
CA ILE A 97 16.26 -6.10 0.38
C ILE A 97 16.57 -4.67 0.82
N TYR A 98 17.81 -4.27 0.61
CA TYR A 98 18.30 -2.90 0.71
C TYR A 98 18.63 -2.40 -0.69
N ILE A 99 18.12 -1.22 -1.05
CA ILE A 99 18.44 -0.54 -2.31
C ILE A 99 19.22 0.72 -1.96
N THR A 100 20.51 0.72 -2.23
CA THR A 100 21.34 1.91 -2.03
C THR A 100 21.19 2.84 -3.22
N VAL A 101 21.11 4.14 -2.96
CA VAL A 101 20.99 5.19 -3.98
C VAL A 101 22.03 6.23 -3.66
N LYS A 102 23.02 6.40 -4.54
CA LYS A 102 24.08 7.39 -4.37
C LYS A 102 24.07 8.36 -5.55
N PRO A 103 23.98 9.68 -5.33
CA PRO A 103 24.13 10.65 -6.40
C PRO A 103 25.53 10.54 -7.01
N HIS A 104 25.60 10.61 -8.33
CA HIS A 104 26.83 10.53 -9.10
C HIS A 104 26.72 11.55 -10.23
N THR A 105 27.82 12.22 -10.58
CA THR A 105 27.81 13.23 -11.66
C THR A 105 28.76 12.75 -12.74
N ILE A 106 28.29 12.74 -13.99
CA ILE A 106 29.08 12.42 -15.18
C ILE A 106 28.85 13.57 -16.15
N ASP A 107 29.91 14.26 -16.57
CA ASP A 107 29.84 15.39 -17.52
C ASP A 107 28.76 16.43 -17.16
N GLU A 108 28.74 16.86 -15.89
CA GLU A 108 27.76 17.82 -15.31
C GLU A 108 26.30 17.32 -15.22
N ASP A 109 25.98 16.18 -15.83
CA ASP A 109 24.69 15.54 -15.71
C ASP A 109 24.58 14.71 -14.41
N LEU A 110 23.39 14.73 -13.80
CA LEU A 110 23.08 13.96 -12.60
C LEU A 110 22.72 12.51 -12.96
N TYR A 111 23.36 11.58 -12.26
CA TYR A 111 23.10 10.14 -12.28
C TYR A 111 22.86 9.65 -10.85
N TYR A 112 22.25 8.48 -10.74
CA TYR A 112 22.17 7.72 -9.50
C TYR A 112 22.83 6.37 -9.67
N LYS A 113 23.82 6.08 -8.82
CA LYS A 113 24.37 4.75 -8.64
C LYS A 113 23.46 3.97 -7.68
N ILE A 114 22.87 2.91 -8.21
CA ILE A 114 21.91 2.05 -7.53
C ILE A 114 22.58 0.72 -7.18
N GLY A 115 22.65 0.39 -5.90
CA GLY A 115 23.08 -0.92 -5.41
C GLY A 115 21.91 -1.71 -4.87
N ILE A 116 21.94 -3.04 -5.02
CA ILE A 116 20.93 -3.94 -4.45
C ILE A 116 21.65 -4.92 -3.54
N TRP A 117 21.21 -4.97 -2.29
CA TRP A 117 21.68 -5.89 -1.27
C TRP A 117 20.49 -6.72 -0.78
N HIS A 118 20.70 -8.00 -0.52
CA HIS A 118 19.69 -8.86 0.07
C HIS A 118 20.28 -9.74 1.15
N ARG A 119 19.43 -10.30 2.03
CA ARG A 119 19.86 -11.27 3.04
C ARG A 119 20.33 -12.57 2.37
N ASN A 120 21.14 -13.35 3.09
CA ASN A 120 21.72 -14.61 2.60
C ASN A 120 20.67 -15.68 2.24
N ASP A 121 19.48 -15.63 2.85
CA ASP A 121 18.37 -16.56 2.60
C ASP A 121 17.47 -16.14 1.43
N PHE A 122 17.83 -15.08 0.72
CA PHE A 122 17.13 -14.59 -0.45
C PHE A 122 17.55 -15.38 -1.70
N THR A 123 16.58 -16.00 -2.37
CA THR A 123 16.84 -16.95 -3.47
C THR A 123 16.43 -16.42 -4.84
N SER A 124 15.76 -15.26 -4.90
CA SER A 124 15.22 -14.71 -6.14
C SER A 124 16.18 -13.69 -6.74
N THR A 125 16.13 -13.47 -8.05
CA THR A 125 16.80 -12.34 -8.69
C THR A 125 15.86 -11.13 -8.72
N VAL A 126 16.44 -9.93 -8.65
CA VAL A 126 15.69 -8.67 -8.76
C VAL A 126 16.10 -7.99 -10.05
N GLU A 127 15.14 -7.88 -10.98
CA GLU A 127 15.30 -7.11 -12.20
C GLU A 127 14.45 -5.83 -12.13
N PRO A 128 14.88 -4.72 -12.74
CA PRO A 128 16.20 -4.52 -13.34
C PRO A 128 17.32 -4.51 -12.29
N SER A 129 18.53 -4.92 -12.66
CA SER A 129 19.68 -4.94 -11.75
C SER A 129 20.14 -3.52 -11.33
N GLY A 130 20.97 -3.47 -10.28
CA GLY A 130 21.67 -2.25 -9.89
C GLY A 130 22.61 -1.74 -10.99
N GLY A 131 23.03 -0.49 -10.91
CA GLY A 131 23.80 0.16 -11.97
C GLY A 131 23.86 1.67 -11.82
N ILE A 132 24.37 2.35 -12.84
CA ILE A 132 24.39 3.82 -12.89
C ILE A 132 23.32 4.26 -13.89
N TYR A 133 22.37 5.07 -13.42
CA TYR A 133 21.22 5.49 -14.21
C TYR A 133 21.15 7.02 -14.27
N LYS A 134 20.92 7.55 -15.47
CA LYS A 134 20.75 9.00 -15.65
C LYS A 134 19.49 9.47 -14.93
N TYR A 135 19.53 10.65 -14.34
CA TYR A 135 18.34 11.33 -13.85
C TYR A 135 17.59 11.96 -15.04
N ASP A 136 16.71 11.18 -15.64
CA ASP A 136 15.84 11.59 -16.76
C ASP A 136 14.39 11.11 -16.57
N GLU A 137 13.54 11.30 -17.58
CA GLU A 137 12.13 10.89 -17.53
C GLU A 137 11.94 9.37 -17.38
N SER A 138 12.92 8.56 -17.81
CA SER A 138 12.86 7.10 -17.73
C SER A 138 13.22 6.56 -16.34
N PHE A 139 13.99 7.33 -15.56
CA PHE A 139 14.45 6.94 -14.22
C PHE A 139 13.30 6.54 -13.30
N ARG A 140 12.17 7.26 -13.38
CA ARG A 140 10.99 7.00 -12.56
C ARG A 140 10.40 5.61 -12.84
N ASP A 141 10.21 5.24 -14.11
CA ASP A 141 9.65 3.94 -14.48
C ASP A 141 10.60 2.81 -14.08
N TYR A 142 11.90 2.98 -14.33
CA TYR A 142 12.95 2.08 -13.88
C TYR A 142 12.87 1.83 -12.37
N PHE A 143 12.94 2.90 -11.56
CA PHE A 143 13.08 2.76 -10.12
C PHE A 143 11.80 2.21 -9.48
N LEU A 144 10.62 2.66 -9.91
CA LEU A 144 9.36 2.12 -9.39
C LEU A 144 9.12 0.67 -9.84
N THR A 145 9.60 0.27 -11.03
CA THR A 145 9.58 -1.14 -11.45
C THR A 145 10.51 -1.99 -10.59
N LEU A 146 11.74 -1.53 -10.36
CA LEU A 146 12.70 -2.16 -9.43
C LEU A 146 12.06 -2.36 -8.05
N LEU A 147 11.39 -1.34 -7.51
CA LEU A 147 10.71 -1.42 -6.22
C LEU A 147 9.60 -2.48 -6.18
N LEU A 148 8.74 -2.56 -7.20
CA LEU A 148 7.67 -3.56 -7.25
C LEU A 148 8.20 -4.98 -7.44
N ASN A 149 9.24 -5.15 -8.26
CA ASN A 149 9.86 -6.45 -8.48
C ASN A 149 10.60 -6.92 -7.22
N SER A 150 11.34 -6.02 -6.57
CA SER A 150 11.94 -6.26 -5.25
C SER A 150 10.89 -6.71 -4.24
N LEU A 151 9.70 -6.11 -4.25
CA LEU A 151 8.66 -6.46 -3.28
C LEU A 151 8.13 -7.87 -3.53
N THR A 152 7.88 -8.17 -4.80
CA THR A 152 7.44 -9.50 -5.22
C THR A 152 8.44 -10.55 -4.75
N ALA A 153 9.72 -10.34 -5.06
CA ALA A 153 10.80 -11.25 -4.66
C ALA A 153 10.95 -11.36 -3.13
N ALA A 154 10.89 -10.24 -2.39
CA ALA A 154 10.96 -10.25 -0.93
C ALA A 154 9.81 -11.05 -0.30
N THR A 155 8.60 -10.97 -0.86
CA THR A 155 7.44 -11.70 -0.32
C THR A 155 7.46 -13.20 -0.60
N GLU A 156 8.28 -13.65 -1.56
CA GLU A 156 8.48 -15.05 -1.87
C GLU A 156 9.47 -15.73 -0.93
N SER A 157 10.31 -14.95 -0.22
CA SER A 157 11.36 -15.47 0.65
C SER A 157 10.80 -16.33 1.79
N PRO A 158 11.42 -17.48 2.10
CA PRO A 158 10.93 -18.39 3.14
C PRO A 158 10.73 -17.71 4.50
N SER A 159 11.65 -16.80 4.87
CA SER A 159 11.63 -16.07 6.13
C SER A 159 10.48 -15.06 6.24
N LEU A 160 9.96 -14.57 5.11
CA LEU A 160 8.82 -13.65 5.10
C LEU A 160 7.48 -14.28 4.80
N ARG A 161 7.42 -15.46 4.17
CA ARG A 161 6.16 -16.12 3.78
C ARG A 161 5.11 -16.14 4.90
N PHE A 162 5.52 -16.55 6.10
CA PHE A 162 4.61 -16.60 7.25
C PHE A 162 4.16 -15.20 7.71
N ARG A 163 5.08 -14.23 7.75
CA ARG A 163 4.80 -12.86 8.19
C ARG A 163 3.91 -12.10 7.21
N VAL A 164 4.13 -12.30 5.92
CA VAL A 164 3.29 -11.76 4.84
C VAL A 164 1.89 -12.36 4.93
N ALA A 165 1.76 -13.67 5.17
CA ALA A 165 0.47 -14.33 5.35
C ALA A 165 -0.29 -13.79 6.57
N GLU A 166 0.39 -13.65 7.71
CA GLU A 166 -0.17 -13.07 8.94
C GLU A 166 -0.65 -11.63 8.71
N GLN A 167 0.16 -10.78 8.09
CA GLN A 167 -0.20 -9.40 7.81
C GLN A 167 -1.39 -9.30 6.85
N ARG A 168 -1.45 -10.15 5.81
CA ARG A 168 -2.61 -10.26 4.92
C ARG A 168 -3.87 -10.69 5.67
N GLN A 169 -3.75 -11.53 6.70
CA GLN A 169 -4.89 -11.93 7.53
C GLN A 169 -5.37 -10.78 8.40
N ARG A 170 -4.47 -10.02 9.03
CA ARG A 170 -4.82 -8.83 9.84
C ARG A 170 -5.56 -7.78 9.02
N LEU A 171 -5.04 -7.42 7.84
CA LEU A 171 -5.70 -6.45 6.95
C LEU A 171 -7.09 -6.92 6.51
N ARG A 172 -7.25 -8.21 6.21
CA ARG A 172 -8.58 -8.78 5.89
C ARG A 172 -9.54 -8.67 7.07
N GLN A 173 -9.07 -8.91 8.30
CA GLN A 173 -9.90 -8.78 9.50
C GLN A 173 -10.29 -7.32 9.76
N GLU A 174 -9.39 -6.37 9.53
CA GLU A 174 -9.67 -4.93 9.67
C GLU A 174 -10.70 -4.45 8.65
N GLU A 175 -10.55 -4.83 7.38
CA GLU A 175 -11.54 -4.52 6.33
C GLU A 175 -12.90 -5.17 6.65
N PHE A 176 -12.91 -6.42 7.13
CA PHE A 176 -14.14 -7.08 7.56
C PHE A 176 -14.82 -6.34 8.73
N LYS A 177 -14.05 -5.90 9.73
CA LYS A 177 -14.57 -5.09 10.85
C LYS A 177 -15.14 -3.75 10.36
N ARG A 178 -14.47 -3.08 9.42
CA ARG A 178 -14.97 -1.83 8.81
C ARG A 178 -16.29 -2.04 8.08
N LEU A 179 -16.41 -3.11 7.30
CA LEU A 179 -17.65 -3.45 6.60
C LEU A 179 -18.79 -3.72 7.59
N LEU A 180 -18.52 -4.47 8.67
CA LEU A 180 -19.51 -4.70 9.73
C LEU A 180 -19.94 -3.40 10.41
N GLN A 181 -19.01 -2.49 10.72
CA GLN A 181 -19.35 -1.18 11.29
C GLN A 181 -20.22 -0.35 10.34
N ASN A 182 -19.89 -0.33 9.05
CA ASN A 182 -20.69 0.40 8.06
C ASN A 182 -22.10 -0.21 7.89
N LEU A 183 -22.23 -1.54 7.93
CA LEU A 183 -23.52 -2.23 7.93
C LEU A 183 -24.32 -1.91 9.20
N SER A 184 -23.67 -1.87 10.36
CA SER A 184 -24.30 -1.51 11.64
C SER A 184 -24.83 -0.07 11.61
N ILE A 185 -24.04 0.87 11.06
CA ILE A 185 -24.43 2.28 10.89
C ILE A 185 -25.57 2.41 9.87
N GLY A 186 -25.53 1.63 8.78
CA GLY A 186 -26.61 1.57 7.79
C GLY A 186 -27.93 1.09 8.40
N GLN A 187 -27.90 0.04 9.23
CA GLN A 187 -29.09 -0.44 9.95
C GLN A 187 -29.64 0.60 10.94
N ILE A 188 -28.78 1.36 11.61
CA ILE A 188 -29.23 2.45 12.51
C ILE A 188 -29.88 3.60 11.71
N LEU A 189 -29.37 3.94 10.54
CA LEU A 189 -29.97 4.93 9.64
C LEU A 189 -31.32 4.46 9.06
N ASP A 190 -31.44 3.17 8.71
CA ASP A 190 -32.71 2.61 8.24
C ASP A 190 -33.76 2.61 9.36
N THR A 191 -33.40 2.21 10.59
CA THR A 191 -34.33 2.25 11.75
C THR A 191 -34.73 3.67 12.18
N THR A 192 -33.89 4.68 11.92
CA THR A 192 -34.23 6.09 12.19
C THR A 192 -35.09 6.69 11.07
N SER A 193 -34.93 6.25 9.82
CA SER A 193 -35.83 6.61 8.72
C SER A 193 -37.23 5.96 8.84
N GLU A 194 -37.32 4.77 9.44
CA GLU A 194 -38.60 4.13 9.79
C GLU A 194 -39.24 4.77 11.04
N ALA A 195 -38.44 5.31 11.97
CA ALA A 195 -38.93 6.02 13.15
C ALA A 195 -39.44 7.45 12.82
N GLU A 196 -38.92 8.11 11.79
CA GLU A 196 -39.38 9.44 11.38
C GLU A 196 -40.65 9.41 10.49
N ASN A 197 -40.96 8.27 9.85
CA ASN A 197 -42.18 8.10 9.05
C ASN A 197 -43.43 7.69 9.85
N THR A 198 -43.32 7.47 11.17
CA THR A 198 -44.47 7.06 12.00
C THR A 198 -45.24 8.23 12.63
N ASN A 199 -44.85 9.49 12.39
CA ASN A 199 -45.49 10.66 13.01
C ASN A 199 -46.25 11.60 12.06
N SER A 200 -46.50 11.25 10.79
CA SER A 200 -47.17 12.18 9.86
C SER A 200 -48.28 11.62 8.97
N HIS A 201 -48.84 10.43 9.20
CA HIS A 201 -50.08 10.02 8.52
C HIS A 201 -51.08 9.27 9.40
N LEU A 202 -51.89 10.10 10.05
CA LEU A 202 -53.22 9.88 10.59
C LEU A 202 -54.11 8.93 9.76
N LEU A 203 -54.93 8.17 10.48
CA LEU A 203 -56.39 8.13 10.31
C LEU A 203 -56.90 8.50 8.90
N GLN A 204 -56.95 7.52 7.98
CA GLN A 204 -58.04 7.49 7.01
C GLN A 204 -58.28 6.09 6.43
N ARG A 205 -59.37 5.49 6.93
CA ARG A 205 -60.40 4.75 6.18
C ARG A 205 -59.96 3.64 5.19
N VAL A 206 -60.20 2.42 5.67
CA VAL A 206 -60.96 1.34 5.00
C VAL A 206 -61.67 1.76 3.70
N ASN A 207 -61.22 1.26 2.54
CA ASN A 207 -62.00 0.35 1.67
C ASN A 207 -61.25 -0.04 0.40
N SER A 208 -61.52 -1.28 -0.04
CA SER A 208 -61.46 -1.78 -1.43
C SER A 208 -60.14 -2.34 -1.99
N ARG A 209 -60.03 -3.67 -1.84
CA ARG A 209 -59.88 -4.69 -2.92
C ARG A 209 -58.89 -4.39 -4.07
N SER A 210 -57.85 -5.23 -4.17
CA SER A 210 -57.68 -6.27 -5.21
C SER A 210 -56.21 -6.50 -5.55
N GLY A 211 -55.80 -7.78 -5.51
CA GLY A 211 -55.02 -8.37 -6.60
C GLY A 211 -53.49 -8.24 -6.59
N SER A 212 -52.87 -9.40 -6.41
CA SER A 212 -51.69 -9.88 -7.15
C SER A 212 -50.30 -9.59 -6.60
N ILE A 213 -49.78 -10.64 -5.96
CA ILE A 213 -48.37 -11.03 -5.88
C ILE A 213 -47.75 -10.92 -7.29
N ILE A 214 -46.67 -10.15 -7.42
CA ILE A 214 -45.76 -10.27 -8.57
C ILE A 214 -44.35 -10.47 -8.03
N SER A 215 -43.95 -11.74 -8.03
CA SER A 215 -42.58 -12.19 -8.22
C SER A 215 -42.10 -11.79 -9.61
N ILE A 216 -40.90 -11.23 -9.74
CA ILE A 216 -40.15 -11.26 -11.01
C ILE A 216 -38.80 -11.92 -10.75
N ALA A 217 -38.79 -13.23 -10.95
CA ALA A 217 -37.66 -13.92 -11.55
C ALA A 217 -37.96 -14.05 -13.04
N THR A 218 -37.01 -13.69 -13.91
CA THR A 218 -36.97 -14.07 -15.33
C THR A 218 -35.50 -14.11 -15.72
N GLN A 219 -34.86 -15.29 -15.68
CA GLN A 219 -34.87 -16.40 -16.65
C GLN A 219 -33.87 -16.22 -17.79
N SER A 220 -32.90 -17.12 -17.73
CA SER A 220 -32.05 -17.65 -18.78
C SER A 220 -32.82 -18.02 -20.05
N THR A 221 -32.29 -17.61 -21.19
CA THR A 221 -32.49 -18.30 -22.46
C THR A 221 -31.35 -19.29 -22.69
N THR A 222 -31.75 -20.55 -22.89
CA THR A 222 -30.92 -21.64 -23.38
C THR A 222 -30.90 -21.62 -24.91
N GLU A 223 -29.71 -21.57 -25.51
CA GLU A 223 -29.44 -22.28 -26.76
C GLU A 223 -28.16 -23.09 -26.60
N SER A 224 -28.26 -24.36 -26.93
CA SER A 224 -27.19 -25.35 -26.88
C SER A 224 -26.62 -25.59 -28.27
N ILE A 225 -25.29 -25.70 -28.37
CA ILE A 225 -24.50 -26.78 -29.01
C ILE A 225 -23.13 -26.20 -29.40
N GLY A 226 -22.04 -26.82 -28.91
CA GLY A 226 -20.68 -26.54 -29.38
C GLY A 226 -19.61 -26.76 -28.31
N SER A 227 -18.65 -27.62 -28.58
CA SER A 227 -17.71 -28.21 -27.65
C SER A 227 -16.57 -27.29 -27.17
N SER A 228 -16.05 -27.66 -25.99
CA SER A 228 -14.66 -27.53 -25.52
C SER A 228 -14.16 -26.21 -24.92
N SER A 229 -13.41 -26.41 -23.81
CA SER A 229 -12.40 -25.55 -23.19
C SER A 229 -12.83 -24.45 -22.18
N GLY A 230 -12.51 -24.71 -20.91
CA GLY A 230 -11.98 -23.76 -19.93
C GLY A 230 -12.79 -22.50 -19.59
N ARG A 231 -13.66 -22.57 -18.57
CA ARG A 231 -14.14 -21.36 -17.88
C ARG A 231 -13.02 -20.80 -16.99
N ILE A 232 -12.30 -19.82 -17.51
CA ILE A 232 -11.52 -18.88 -16.70
C ILE A 232 -12.52 -17.90 -16.08
N SER A 233 -12.64 -17.92 -14.75
CA SER A 233 -13.38 -16.91 -14.01
C SER A 233 -12.70 -15.55 -14.16
N PRO A 234 -13.43 -14.42 -14.27
CA PRO A 234 -12.80 -13.11 -14.33
C PRO A 234 -12.10 -12.83 -13.00
N VAL A 235 -10.77 -12.76 -13.04
CA VAL A 235 -9.94 -12.38 -11.90
C VAL A 235 -10.29 -10.95 -11.54
N SER A 236 -11.08 -10.80 -10.47
CA SER A 236 -11.26 -9.53 -9.77
C SER A 236 -9.87 -8.97 -9.44
N THR A 237 -9.53 -7.84 -10.05
CA THR A 237 -8.32 -7.06 -9.82
C THR A 237 -8.37 -6.47 -8.41
N LYS A 238 -8.10 -7.32 -7.41
CA LYS A 238 -7.96 -6.91 -6.02
C LYS A 238 -6.80 -5.93 -5.90
N LYS A 239 -7.13 -4.67 -5.57
CA LYS A 239 -6.17 -3.67 -5.10
C LYS A 239 -5.32 -4.29 -3.99
N ARG A 240 -4.04 -4.55 -4.30
CA ARG A 240 -3.07 -5.11 -3.36
C ARG A 240 -2.62 -3.99 -2.43
N ARG A 241 -3.28 -3.86 -1.28
CA ARG A 241 -2.84 -2.98 -0.19
C ARG A 241 -1.92 -3.81 0.71
N ILE A 242 -0.60 -3.64 0.55
CA ILE A 242 0.42 -4.25 1.40
C ILE A 242 0.98 -3.13 2.28
N SER A 243 0.58 -3.05 3.55
CA SER A 243 1.21 -2.18 4.56
C SER A 243 2.71 -2.48 4.73
N LYS A 244 3.58 -1.46 4.87
CA LYS A 244 5.05 -1.52 5.11
C LYS A 244 5.96 -1.92 3.94
N ILE A 245 5.89 -1.20 2.84
CA ILE A 245 6.64 -1.58 1.63
C ILE A 245 8.03 -0.94 1.58
N PHE A 246 8.13 0.37 1.79
CA PHE A 246 9.38 1.12 1.55
C PHE A 246 9.73 2.04 2.72
N GLY A 247 10.82 1.72 3.41
CA GLY A 247 11.49 2.65 4.32
C GLY A 247 12.59 3.39 3.58
N VAL A 248 12.73 4.71 3.76
CA VAL A 248 13.85 5.49 3.22
C VAL A 248 14.72 6.00 4.37
N PHE A 249 15.99 5.61 4.38
CA PHE A 249 17.04 6.14 5.27
C PHE A 249 18.01 7.04 4.51
N THR A 250 18.65 7.94 5.24
CA THR A 250 19.82 8.73 4.84
C THR A 250 21.03 8.21 5.59
#